data_AF-A0A6A6NUE7-F1
#
_entry.id   AF-A0A6A6NUE7-F1
#
_cell.length_a   1.000
_cell.length_b   1.000
_cell.length_c   1.000
_cell.angle_alpha   90.00
_cell.angle_beta   90.00
_cell.angle_gamma   90.00
#
_symmetry.space_group_name_H-M   'P 1'
#
loop_
_entity.id
_entity.type
_entity.pdbx_description
1 polymer ?
#
loop_
_entity_poly.entity_id
_entity_poly.type
_entity_poly.pdbx_seq_one_letter_code
_entity_poly.pdbx_strand_id
1 'polypeptide(L)'
;MPNTVKSDLLALGSTLYGLVVGEAPYSGAGDDEIARRYAREVFPDLTGTFCGDVILDCWKGEFPPAEDAYLRYKEVTGGYCRRRL
;
A
#
# COMPACT_ATOMS: atom_id res chain seq x y z
N MET A 1 8.79 10.98 -14.95
CA MET A 1 8.27 9.60 -15.00
C MET A 1 7.04 9.58 -15.92
N PRO A 2 6.85 8.57 -16.78
CA PRO A 2 5.60 8.45 -17.55
C PRO A 2 4.43 8.23 -16.58
N ASN A 3 3.31 8.92 -16.81
CA ASN A 3 2.09 8.72 -16.05
C ASN A 3 1.54 7.33 -16.38
N THR A 4 1.67 6.41 -15.42
CA THR A 4 1.27 5.01 -15.56
C THR A 4 0.50 4.62 -14.30
N VAL A 5 -0.34 3.58 -14.38
CA VAL A 5 -1.04 3.04 -13.20
C VAL A 5 -0.07 2.76 -12.05
N LYS A 6 1.17 2.33 -12.34
CA LYS A 6 2.22 2.13 -11.34
C LYS A 6 2.67 3.42 -10.65
N SER A 7 2.82 4.54 -11.37
CA SER A 7 3.19 5.81 -10.75
C SER A 7 2.08 6.33 -9.83
N ASP A 8 0.82 6.10 -10.21
CA ASP A 8 -0.32 6.53 -9.41
C ASP A 8 -0.47 5.68 -8.15
N LEU A 9 -0.21 4.37 -8.23
CA LEU A 9 -0.18 3.47 -7.07
C LEU A 9 0.94 3.83 -6.08
N LEU A 10 2.12 4.19 -6.56
CA LEU A 10 3.22 4.67 -5.71
C LEU A 10 2.86 5.97 -4.97
N ALA A 11 2.20 6.91 -5.67
CA ALA A 11 1.72 8.15 -5.06
C ALA A 11 0.60 7.89 -4.04
N LEU A 12 -0.30 6.96 -4.33
CA LEU A 12 -1.36 6.53 -3.42
C LEU A 12 -0.80 5.89 -2.16
N GLY A 13 0.15 4.94 -2.28
CA GLY A 13 0.79 4.30 -1.14
C GLY A 13 1.52 5.31 -0.24
N SER A 14 2.18 6.30 -0.84
CA SER A 14 2.84 7.39 -0.09
C SER A 14 1.83 8.28 0.65
N THR A 15 0.69 8.55 0.05
CA THR A 15 -0.40 9.32 0.67
C THR A 15 -1.01 8.55 1.85
N LEU A 16 -1.29 7.26 1.67
CA LEU A 16 -1.83 6.41 2.73
C LEU A 16 -0.85 6.28 3.90
N TYR A 17 0.44 6.10 3.62
CA TYR A 17 1.47 6.10 4.66
C TYR A 17 1.46 7.41 5.47
N GLY A 18 1.43 8.56 4.79
CA GLY A 18 1.36 9.87 5.46
C GLY A 18 0.10 10.05 6.31
N LEU A 19 -1.04 9.53 5.86
CA LEU A 19 -2.29 9.57 6.62
C LEU A 19 -2.25 8.71 7.89
N VAL A 20 -1.62 7.53 7.83
CA VAL A 20 -1.60 6.59 8.95
C VAL A 20 -0.48 6.89 9.93
N VAL A 21 0.71 7.20 9.42
CA VAL A 21 1.92 7.43 10.22
C VAL A 21 2.03 8.89 10.68
N GLY A 22 1.37 9.82 9.98
CA GLY A 22 1.41 11.25 10.27
C GLY A 22 2.65 11.97 9.72
N GLU A 23 3.58 11.24 9.10
CA GLU A 23 4.78 11.77 8.47
C GLU A 23 4.98 11.17 7.07
N ALA A 24 5.68 11.91 6.20
CA ALA A 24 6.01 11.40 4.88
C ALA A 24 6.99 10.22 4.97
N PRO A 25 6.83 9.18 4.12
CA PRO A 25 7.78 8.09 4.08
C PRO A 25 9.16 8.63 3.64
N TYR A 26 10.21 8.28 4.40
CA TYR A 26 11.59 8.72 4.18
C TYR A 26 11.83 10.23 4.34
N SER A 27 11.27 10.84 5.39
CA SER A 27 11.60 12.22 5.76
C SER A 27 13.13 12.43 5.85
N GLY A 28 13.68 13.27 4.97
CA GLY A 28 15.12 13.56 4.88
C GLY A 28 15.91 12.80 3.80
N ALA A 29 15.29 11.89 3.03
CA ALA A 29 15.90 11.32 1.83
C ALA A 29 15.60 12.17 0.60
N GLY A 30 16.57 12.32 -0.31
CA GLY A 30 16.33 12.96 -1.60
C GLY A 30 15.57 12.05 -2.58
N ASP A 31 14.90 12.66 -3.56
CA ASP A 31 14.05 11.95 -4.54
C ASP A 31 14.76 10.78 -5.24
N ASP A 32 16.05 10.93 -5.58
CA ASP A 32 16.85 9.87 -6.21
C ASP A 32 17.04 8.66 -5.30
N GLU A 33 17.24 8.87 -4.00
CA GLU A 33 17.41 7.81 -3.02
C GLU A 33 16.07 7.11 -2.74
N ILE A 34 14.99 7.89 -2.67
CA ILE A 34 13.62 7.36 -2.56
C ILE A 34 13.30 6.48 -3.77
N ALA A 35 13.56 6.96 -5.00
CA ALA A 35 13.37 6.19 -6.22
C ALA A 35 14.19 4.90 -6.24
N ARG A 36 15.44 4.93 -5.75
CA ARG A 36 16.29 3.72 -5.63
C ARG A 36 15.74 2.73 -4.61
N ARG A 37 15.18 3.19 -3.49
CA ARG A 37 14.55 2.31 -2.48
C ARG A 37 13.30 1.64 -3.04
N TYR A 38 12.43 2.41 -3.72
CA TYR A 38 11.29 1.86 -4.43
C TYR A 38 11.71 0.83 -5.49
N ALA A 39 12.73 1.14 -6.29
CA ALA A 39 13.25 0.21 -7.30
C ALA A 39 13.88 -1.07 -6.71
N ARG A 40 14.33 -1.03 -5.45
CA ARG A 40 14.89 -2.17 -4.71
C ARG A 40 13.88 -2.85 -3.79
N GLU A 41 12.63 -2.40 -3.81
CA GLU A 41 11.55 -2.89 -2.94
C GLU A 41 11.90 -2.83 -1.44
N VAL A 42 12.71 -1.84 -1.06
CA VAL A 42 13.07 -1.58 0.33
C VAL A 42 12.06 -0.61 0.88
N PHE A 43 11.13 -1.10 1.70
CA PHE A 43 10.05 -0.33 2.32
C PHE A 43 10.28 -0.15 3.83
N PRO A 44 9.77 0.94 4.45
CA PRO A 44 9.74 1.06 5.90
C PRO A 44 8.90 -0.09 6.48
N ASP A 45 9.20 -0.45 7.74
CA ASP A 45 8.40 -1.45 8.44
C ASP A 45 6.98 -0.93 8.66
N LEU A 46 5.99 -1.73 8.24
CA LEU A 46 4.56 -1.46 8.35
C LEU A 46 3.89 -2.41 9.36
N THR A 47 4.66 -3.17 10.12
CA THR A 47 4.15 -4.11 11.11
C THR A 47 3.33 -3.39 12.19
N GLY A 48 2.05 -3.73 12.32
CA GLY A 48 1.13 -3.10 13.27
C GLY A 48 0.53 -1.78 12.79
N THR A 49 0.88 -1.30 11.61
CA THR A 49 0.32 -0.10 10.99
C THR A 49 -1.06 -0.40 10.39
N PHE A 50 -2.04 0.46 10.66
CA PHE A 50 -3.37 0.34 10.06
C PHE A 50 -3.27 0.41 8.54
N CYS A 51 -3.81 -0.59 7.83
CA CYS A 51 -3.69 -0.75 6.37
C CYS A 51 -2.24 -0.87 5.85
N GLY A 52 -1.30 -1.35 6.67
CA GLY A 52 0.09 -1.57 6.26
C GLY A 52 0.24 -2.52 5.08
N ASP A 53 -0.61 -3.53 4.98
CA ASP A 53 -0.70 -4.45 3.83
C ASP A 53 -1.11 -3.72 2.55
N VAL A 54 -2.14 -2.88 2.62
CA VAL A 54 -2.62 -2.08 1.46
C VAL A 54 -1.55 -1.09 1.00
N ILE A 55 -0.85 -0.43 1.94
CA ILE A 55 0.25 0.50 1.62
C ILE A 55 1.39 -0.24 0.91
N LEU A 56 1.73 -1.44 1.38
CA LEU A 56 2.76 -2.27 0.75
C LEU A 56 2.36 -2.73 -0.65
N ASP A 57 1.12 -3.17 -0.84
CA ASP A 57 0.58 -3.60 -2.14
C ASP A 57 0.56 -2.44 -3.15
N CYS A 58 0.22 -1.22 -2.69
CA CYS A 58 0.36 0.01 -3.48
C CYS A 58 1.79 0.25 -3.96
N TRP A 59 2.77 0.08 -3.07
CA TRP A 59 4.16 0.36 -3.41
C TRP A 59 4.81 -0.71 -4.30
N LYS A 60 4.42 -1.97 -4.14
CA LYS A 60 4.83 -3.05 -5.06
C LYS A 60 4.16 -2.92 -6.43
N GLY A 61 3.06 -2.18 -6.51
CA GLY A 61 2.22 -2.14 -7.71
C GLY A 61 1.56 -3.48 -7.99
N GLU A 62 1.48 -4.34 -6.97
CA GLU A 62 0.86 -5.67 -7.00
C GLU A 62 -0.59 -5.51 -6.54
N PHE A 63 -1.40 -4.80 -7.33
CA PHE A 63 -2.84 -4.88 -7.14
C PHE A 63 -3.38 -6.09 -7.89
N PRO A 64 -4.08 -7.00 -7.18
CA PRO A 64 -4.77 -8.08 -7.84
C PRO A 64 -5.73 -7.53 -8.91
N PRO A 65 -5.98 -8.27 -9.99
CA PRO A 65 -7.11 -8.01 -10.87
C PRO A 65 -8.38 -7.72 -10.07
N ALA A 66 -9.27 -6.88 -10.59
CA ALA A 66 -10.47 -6.44 -9.86
C ALA A 66 -11.31 -7.61 -9.29
N GLU A 67 -11.29 -8.76 -9.95
CA GLU A 67 -11.92 -10.00 -9.50
C GLU A 67 -11.26 -10.59 -8.24
N ASP A 68 -9.93 -10.69 -8.21
CA ASP A 68 -9.16 -11.16 -7.06
C ASP A 68 -9.30 -10.20 -5.86
N ALA A 69 -9.32 -8.89 -6.12
CA ALA A 69 -9.60 -7.89 -5.09
C ALA A 69 -11.00 -8.04 -4.49
N TYR A 70 -12.01 -8.31 -5.34
CA TYR A 70 -13.39 -8.55 -4.91
C TYR A 70 -13.54 -9.85 -4.13
N LEU A 71 -12.88 -10.94 -4.55
CA LEU A 71 -12.88 -12.21 -3.82
C LEU A 71 -12.28 -12.06 -2.42
N ARG A 72 -11.14 -11.37 -2.31
CA ARG A 72 -10.49 -11.09 -1.01
C ARG A 72 -11.37 -10.23 -0.11
N TYR A 73 -12.03 -9.21 -0.65
CA TYR A 73 -13.02 -8.43 0.09
C TYR A 73 -14.19 -9.30 0.60
N LYS A 74 -14.69 -10.22 -0.22
CA LYS A 74 -15.75 -11.16 0.17
C LYS A 74 -15.32 -12.14 1.25
N GLU A 75 -14.06 -12.57 1.29
CA GLU A 75 -13.56 -13.43 2.36
C GLU A 75 -13.52 -12.70 3.70
N VAL A 76 -13.01 -11.47 3.70
CA VAL A 76 -12.94 -10.62 4.90
C VAL A 76 -14.34 -10.25 5.41
N THR A 77 -15.25 -9.89 4.51
CA THR A 77 -16.62 -9.46 4.88
C THR A 77 -17.60 -10.62 5.06
N GLY A 78 -17.42 -11.73 4.35
CA GLY A 78 -18.21 -12.95 4.48
C GLY A 78 -17.98 -13.69 5.80
N GLY A 79 -16.85 -13.44 6.47
CA GLY A 79 -16.60 -13.88 7.84
C GLY A 79 -17.36 -13.07 8.92
N TYR A 80 -17.78 -11.84 8.61
CA TYR A 80 -18.42 -10.95 9.59
C TYR A 80 -19.90 -11.28 9.86
N CYS A 81 -20.54 -12.12 9.05
CA CYS A 81 -21.93 -12.54 9.25
C CYS A 81 -22.10 -13.90 9.97
N ARG A 82 -21.03 -14.46 10.56
CA ARG A 82 -21.09 -15.75 11.29
C ARG A 82 -20.82 -15.67 12.80
N ARG A 83 -20.87 -14.47 13.39
CA ARG A 83 -20.87 -14.29 14.86
C ARG A 83 -21.90 -13.25 15.30
N ARG A 84 -23.15 -13.66 15.34
CA ARG A 84 -24.10 -13.32 16.41
C ARG A 84 -25.11 -14.46 16.47
N LEU A 85 -24.92 -15.33 17.47
CA LEU A 85 -26.00 -16.07 18.10
C LEU A 85 -27.08 -15.08 18.57
#